data_AF-A0A480BUK7-F1
#
_entry.id   AF-A0A480BUK7-F1
#
_cell.length_a   1.000
_cell.length_b   1.000
_cell.length_c   1.000
_cell.angle_alpha   90.00
_cell.angle_beta   90.00
_cell.angle_gamma   90.00
#
_symmetry.space_group_name_H-M   'P 1'
#
loop_
_entity.id
_entity.type
_entity.pdbx_description
1 polymer ?
#
loop_
_entity_poly.entity_id
_entity_poly.type
_entity_poly.pdbx_seq_one_letter_code
_entity_poly.pdbx_strand_id
1 'polypeptide(L)'
;YSHAQSLAQCRRWLAGHLPGVRTEAVSSNAEAARRAAGEAGAAAIAGESAGRLYALRRLAANIEDEPGNTTRFLVIGRQDTRPSGRDKTSLLLSTGNRPGALAALLEPLRRHGLSMTRIESRPARTGRWQYVFFIDIEGHLHDAPVQQALGELREVTTLCKVLGSYPRVAGDSA
;
A
#
# COMPACT_ATOMS: atom_id res chain seq x y z
N TYR A 1 -11.76 -12.90 19.52
CA TYR A 1 -10.35 -12.80 19.08
C TYR A 1 -10.22 -11.99 17.80
N SER A 2 -9.14 -11.24 17.63
CA SER A 2 -8.78 -10.58 16.36
C SER A 2 -7.38 -9.94 16.47
N HIS A 3 -6.77 -9.53 15.37
CA HIS A 3 -5.64 -8.59 15.43
C HIS A 3 -6.09 -7.27 16.07
N ALA A 4 -5.18 -6.61 16.81
CA ALA A 4 -5.47 -5.36 17.53
C ALA A 4 -6.03 -4.25 16.60
N GLN A 5 -5.46 -4.13 15.39
CA GLN A 5 -5.95 -3.16 14.40
C GLN A 5 -7.38 -3.46 13.96
N SER A 6 -7.73 -4.73 13.71
CA SER A 6 -9.07 -5.10 13.28
C SER A 6 -10.10 -4.95 14.41
N LEU A 7 -9.72 -5.16 15.68
CA LEU A 7 -10.56 -4.81 16.82
C LEU A 7 -10.86 -3.30 16.86
N ALA A 8 -9.83 -2.47 16.69
CA ALA A 8 -9.98 -1.02 16.66
C ALA A 8 -10.85 -0.54 15.49
N GLN A 9 -10.76 -1.22 14.35
CA GLN A 9 -11.54 -0.93 13.13
C GLN A 9 -12.97 -1.46 13.17
N CYS A 10 -13.39 -2.24 14.17
CA CYS A 10 -14.76 -2.74 14.29
C CYS A 10 -15.41 -2.31 15.62
N ARG A 11 -14.85 -1.29 16.28
CA ARG A 11 -15.21 -0.96 17.67
C ARG A 11 -16.65 -0.47 17.78
N ARG A 12 -17.15 0.28 16.79
CA ARG A 12 -18.52 0.82 16.81
C ARG A 12 -19.52 -0.33 16.66
N TRP A 13 -19.24 -1.24 15.73
CA TRP A 13 -20.10 -2.41 15.53
C TRP A 13 -20.16 -3.30 16.78
N LEU A 14 -19.01 -3.61 17.39
CA LEU A 14 -18.94 -4.41 18.61
C LEU A 14 -19.70 -3.75 19.77
N ALA A 15 -19.52 -2.44 19.99
CA ALA A 15 -20.21 -1.73 21.05
C ALA A 15 -21.74 -1.71 20.87
N GLY A 16 -22.22 -1.60 19.62
CA GLY A 16 -23.65 -1.57 19.31
C GLY A 16 -24.34 -2.93 19.33
N HIS A 17 -23.64 -4.01 18.93
CA HIS A 17 -24.26 -5.33 18.72
C HIS A 17 -23.89 -6.36 19.79
N LEU A 18 -22.71 -6.24 20.39
CA LEU A 18 -22.19 -7.18 21.39
C LEU A 18 -21.63 -6.42 22.60
N PRO A 19 -22.44 -5.58 23.28
CA PRO A 19 -21.96 -4.81 24.42
C PRO A 19 -21.48 -5.74 25.54
N GLY A 20 -20.32 -5.43 26.11
CA GLY A 20 -19.74 -6.21 27.21
C GLY A 20 -19.02 -7.50 26.80
N VAL A 21 -18.92 -7.82 25.50
CA VAL A 21 -18.10 -8.95 25.05
C VAL A 21 -16.62 -8.69 25.31
N ARG A 22 -15.92 -9.68 25.89
CA ARG A 22 -14.46 -9.59 26.07
C ARG A 22 -13.78 -9.66 24.71
N THR A 23 -12.99 -8.64 24.40
CA THR A 23 -12.12 -8.64 23.21
C THR A 23 -10.70 -9.06 23.60
N GLU A 24 -10.07 -9.88 22.77
CA GLU A 24 -8.69 -10.33 22.98
C GLU A 24 -7.90 -10.18 21.68
N ALA A 25 -6.81 -9.43 21.77
CA ALA A 25 -5.89 -9.19 20.67
C ALA A 25 -4.93 -10.37 20.49
N VAL A 26 -4.79 -10.84 19.26
CA VAL A 26 -3.87 -11.94 18.89
C VAL A 26 -2.97 -11.51 17.72
N SER A 27 -2.01 -12.37 17.36
CA SER A 27 -0.95 -12.05 16.39
C SER A 27 -1.46 -11.77 14.96
N SER A 28 -2.60 -12.34 14.56
CA SER A 28 -3.22 -12.08 13.25
C SER A 28 -4.71 -12.44 13.24
N ASN A 29 -5.42 -11.95 12.22
CA ASN A 29 -6.82 -12.35 11.99
C ASN A 29 -6.96 -13.84 11.65
N ALA A 30 -5.96 -14.44 11.00
CA ALA A 30 -5.96 -15.88 10.74
C ALA A 30 -5.78 -16.68 12.04
N GLU A 31 -4.90 -16.22 12.95
CA GLU A 31 -4.75 -16.82 14.28
C GLU A 31 -6.03 -16.70 15.11
N ALA A 32 -6.72 -15.56 15.01
CA ALA A 32 -8.01 -15.37 15.67
C ALA A 32 -9.04 -16.40 15.23
N ALA A 33 -9.15 -16.65 13.92
CA ALA A 33 -10.01 -17.69 13.37
C ALA A 33 -9.61 -19.09 13.85
N ARG A 34 -8.31 -19.42 13.81
CA ARG A 34 -7.80 -20.70 14.31
C ARG A 34 -8.18 -20.96 15.77
N ARG A 35 -8.01 -19.96 16.65
CA ARG A 35 -8.37 -20.07 18.07
C ARG A 35 -9.88 -20.22 18.28
N ALA A 36 -10.68 -19.39 17.61
CA ALA A 36 -12.13 -19.45 17.73
C ALA A 36 -12.71 -20.81 17.27
N ALA A 37 -12.05 -21.50 16.33
CA ALA A 37 -12.47 -22.83 15.90
C ALA A 37 -12.27 -23.91 16.98
N GLY A 38 -11.33 -23.72 17.90
CA GLY A 38 -11.02 -24.67 18.99
C GLY A 38 -11.67 -24.33 20.33
N GLU A 39 -12.36 -23.20 20.46
CA GLU A 39 -12.89 -22.71 21.73
C GLU A 39 -14.40 -22.46 21.65
N ALA A 40 -15.17 -23.26 22.40
CA ALA A 40 -16.62 -23.12 22.46
C ALA A 40 -17.02 -21.75 23.04
N GLY A 41 -17.95 -21.08 22.38
CA GLY A 41 -18.41 -19.73 22.78
C GLY A 41 -17.49 -18.59 22.31
N ALA A 42 -16.39 -18.90 21.62
CA ALA A 42 -15.53 -17.89 21.03
C ALA A 42 -16.00 -17.44 19.63
N ALA A 43 -15.64 -16.21 19.28
CA ALA A 43 -15.80 -15.67 17.93
C ALA A 43 -14.51 -14.95 17.48
N ALA A 44 -14.34 -14.83 16.16
CA ALA A 44 -13.23 -14.14 15.54
C ALA A 44 -13.69 -13.05 14.58
N ILE A 45 -12.99 -11.92 14.57
CA ILE A 45 -13.04 -10.97 13.44
C ILE A 45 -11.90 -11.36 12.50
N ALA A 46 -12.24 -11.81 11.31
CA ALA A 46 -11.27 -12.29 10.33
C ALA A 46 -11.79 -12.15 8.90
N GLY A 47 -10.88 -12.21 7.93
CA GLY A 47 -11.23 -12.28 6.52
C GLY A 47 -11.92 -13.60 6.17
N GLU A 48 -12.77 -13.58 5.14
CA GLU A 48 -13.58 -14.73 4.74
C GLU A 48 -12.74 -15.97 4.43
N SER A 49 -11.57 -15.81 3.81
CA SER A 49 -10.64 -16.92 3.52
C SER A 49 -10.20 -17.67 4.77
N ALA A 50 -9.97 -16.96 5.89
CA ALA A 50 -9.60 -17.59 7.16
C ALA A 50 -10.80 -18.32 7.79
N GLY A 51 -12.00 -17.74 7.69
CA GLY A 51 -13.23 -18.41 8.11
C GLY A 51 -13.45 -19.73 7.38
N ARG A 52 -13.26 -19.76 6.05
CA ARG A 52 -13.35 -20.98 5.24
C ARG A 52 -12.27 -22.01 5.62
N LEU A 53 -11.02 -21.57 5.77
CA LEU A 53 -9.89 -22.44 6.12
C LEU A 53 -10.12 -23.21 7.43
N TYR A 54 -10.69 -22.54 8.43
CA TYR A 54 -10.96 -23.13 9.75
C TYR A 54 -12.43 -23.58 9.94
N ALA A 55 -13.18 -23.72 8.84
CA ALA A 55 -14.57 -24.17 8.82
C ALA A 55 -15.51 -23.42 9.79
N LEU A 56 -15.26 -22.11 9.99
CA LEU A 56 -16.07 -21.26 10.85
C LEU A 56 -17.33 -20.77 10.13
N ARG A 57 -18.46 -20.74 10.84
CA ARG A 57 -19.69 -20.10 10.36
C ARG A 57 -19.56 -18.58 10.48
N ARG A 58 -19.81 -17.86 9.38
CA ARG A 58 -19.92 -16.40 9.39
C ARG A 58 -21.16 -15.96 10.16
N LEU A 59 -20.97 -15.12 11.18
CA LEU A 59 -22.07 -14.58 12.01
C LEU A 59 -22.57 -13.21 11.53
N ALA A 60 -21.64 -12.37 11.07
CA ALA A 60 -21.91 -11.06 10.50
C ALA A 60 -20.88 -10.76 9.40
N ALA A 61 -21.20 -9.82 8.51
CA ALA A 61 -20.34 -9.34 7.44
C ALA A 61 -20.29 -7.81 7.47
N ASN A 62 -19.22 -7.23 6.90
CA ASN A 62 -19.02 -5.78 6.78
C ASN A 62 -19.18 -5.05 8.14
N ILE A 63 -18.47 -5.53 9.16
CA ILE A 63 -18.56 -5.02 10.54
C ILE A 63 -17.50 -3.97 10.85
N GLU A 64 -16.68 -3.62 9.86
CA GLU A 64 -15.74 -2.52 9.93
C GLU A 64 -16.45 -1.16 10.02
N ASP A 65 -15.84 -0.25 10.77
CA ASP A 65 -16.34 1.09 11.00
C ASP A 65 -16.19 1.98 9.75
N GLU A 66 -15.22 1.68 8.87
CA GLU A 66 -14.91 2.43 7.65
C GLU A 66 -14.93 1.50 6.42
N PRO A 67 -16.02 1.49 5.63
CA PRO A 67 -16.18 0.60 4.47
C PRO A 67 -15.16 0.82 3.34
N GLY A 68 -14.54 2.01 3.29
CA GLY A 68 -13.53 2.37 2.29
C GLY A 68 -12.12 1.83 2.55
N ASN A 69 -11.93 1.00 3.57
CA ASN A 69 -10.62 0.47 3.92
C ASN A 69 -10.09 -0.52 2.86
N THR A 70 -9.24 -0.03 1.96
CA THR A 70 -8.60 -0.83 0.93
C THR A 70 -7.13 -1.08 1.22
N THR A 71 -6.64 -2.30 0.93
CA THR A 71 -5.20 -2.61 0.97
C THR A 71 -4.67 -2.77 -0.46
N ARG A 72 -3.66 -1.97 -0.81
CA ARG A 72 -2.94 -2.12 -2.08
C ARG A 72 -1.84 -3.15 -1.94
N PHE A 73 -1.84 -4.14 -2.83
CA PHE A 73 -0.76 -5.13 -2.97
C PHE A 73 0.02 -4.88 -4.25
N LEU A 74 1.33 -5.19 -4.21
CA LEU A 74 2.19 -5.20 -5.40
C LEU A 74 2.65 -6.65 -5.62
N VAL A 75 2.52 -7.13 -6.85
CA VAL A 75 3.08 -8.42 -7.27
C VAL A 75 4.47 -8.15 -7.83
N ILE A 76 5.50 -8.72 -7.18
CA ILE A 76 6.90 -8.49 -7.54
C ILE A 76 7.45 -9.71 -8.25
N GLY A 77 8.07 -9.51 -9.41
CA GLY A 77 8.71 -10.54 -10.20
C GLY A 77 10.01 -10.04 -10.83
N ARG A 78 10.72 -10.93 -11.53
CA ARG A 78 11.96 -10.58 -12.27
C ARG A 78 11.72 -10.19 -13.73
N GLN A 79 10.48 -10.37 -14.20
CA GLN A 79 10.09 -10.16 -15.58
C GLN A 79 9.59 -8.74 -15.79
N ASP A 80 10.01 -8.11 -16.88
CA ASP A 80 9.46 -6.84 -17.30
C ASP A 80 8.04 -7.04 -17.83
N THR A 81 7.17 -6.08 -17.50
CA THR A 81 5.82 -6.04 -18.05
C THR A 81 5.83 -5.34 -19.40
N ARG A 82 4.89 -5.71 -20.27
CA ARG A 82 4.65 -4.98 -21.51
C ARG A 82 3.69 -3.81 -21.24
N PRO A 83 3.76 -2.72 -22.00
CA PRO A 83 2.79 -1.63 -21.89
C PRO A 83 1.35 -2.15 -22.02
N SER A 84 0.50 -1.76 -21.09
CA SER A 84 -0.94 -2.06 -21.13
C SER A 84 -1.77 -0.90 -21.68
N GLY A 85 -1.15 0.27 -21.87
CA GLY A 85 -1.80 1.51 -22.31
C GLY A 85 -2.39 2.33 -21.17
N ARG A 86 -2.47 1.76 -19.95
CA ARG A 86 -2.86 2.46 -18.73
C ARG A 86 -1.98 1.96 -17.59
N ASP A 87 -0.72 2.38 -17.62
CA ASP A 87 0.31 1.88 -16.71
C ASP A 87 0.63 2.89 -15.60
N LYS A 88 1.22 2.38 -14.52
CA LYS A 88 1.96 3.16 -13.55
C LYS A 88 3.41 2.73 -13.56
N THR A 89 4.31 3.65 -13.23
CA THR A 89 5.73 3.36 -13.02
C THR A 89 6.14 3.76 -11.61
N SER A 90 6.69 2.82 -10.85
CA SER A 90 7.23 3.07 -9.51
C SER A 90 8.72 3.41 -9.58
N LEU A 91 9.10 4.47 -8.89
CA LEU A 91 10.44 5.02 -8.84
C LEU A 91 10.94 5.08 -7.40
N LEU A 92 12.23 4.82 -7.22
CA LEU A 92 12.97 5.12 -6.01
C LEU A 92 14.00 6.20 -6.34
N LEU A 93 13.83 7.38 -5.75
CA LEU A 93 14.67 8.54 -5.99
C LEU A 93 15.38 8.97 -4.70
N SER A 94 16.58 9.52 -4.80
CA SER A 94 17.25 10.19 -3.68
C SER A 94 17.90 11.48 -4.14
N THR A 95 17.92 12.46 -3.24
CA THR A 95 18.59 13.75 -3.44
C THR A 95 19.23 14.18 -2.13
N GLY A 96 20.23 15.06 -2.21
CA GLY A 96 20.79 15.70 -1.03
C GLY A 96 19.72 16.49 -0.26
N ASN A 97 19.83 16.51 1.08
CA ASN A 97 18.93 17.26 1.94
C ASN A 97 19.32 18.73 1.99
N ARG A 98 18.80 19.50 1.02
CA ARG A 98 18.92 20.96 0.93
C ARG A 98 17.56 21.59 0.65
N PRO A 99 17.33 22.87 1.02
CA PRO A 99 16.12 23.58 0.63
C PRO A 99 15.85 23.48 -0.88
N GLY A 100 14.61 23.21 -1.26
CA GLY A 100 14.19 23.08 -2.67
C GLY A 100 14.55 21.74 -3.34
N ALA A 101 15.25 20.82 -2.67
CA ALA A 101 15.66 19.55 -3.27
C ALA A 101 14.49 18.72 -3.79
N LEU A 102 13.38 18.65 -3.04
CA LEU A 102 12.18 17.94 -3.49
C LEU A 102 11.53 18.63 -4.70
N ALA A 103 11.43 19.96 -4.70
CA ALA A 103 10.86 20.69 -5.83
C ALA A 103 11.68 20.47 -7.12
N ALA A 104 13.02 20.54 -7.02
CA ALA A 104 13.91 20.23 -8.15
C ALA A 104 13.76 18.79 -8.65
N LEU A 105 13.54 17.84 -7.75
CA LEU A 105 13.30 16.44 -8.08
C LEU A 105 11.94 16.23 -8.79
N LEU A 106 10.91 17.01 -8.47
CA LEU A 106 9.59 16.91 -9.10
C LEU A 106 9.46 17.68 -10.42
N GLU A 107 10.36 18.64 -10.67
CA GLU A 107 10.29 19.52 -11.83
C GLU A 107 10.34 18.77 -13.19
N PRO A 108 11.19 17.74 -13.39
CA PRO A 108 11.15 16.94 -14.62
C PRO A 108 9.79 16.28 -14.86
N LEU A 109 9.15 15.75 -13.81
CA LEU A 109 7.83 15.12 -13.93
C LEU A 109 6.78 16.12 -14.39
N ARG A 110 6.80 17.33 -13.80
CA ARG A 110 5.91 18.44 -14.16
C ARG A 110 6.11 18.88 -15.61
N ARG A 111 7.36 19.04 -16.04
CA ARG A 111 7.73 19.48 -17.40
C ARG A 111 7.23 18.53 -18.48
N HIS A 112 7.26 17.24 -18.20
CA HIS A 112 6.79 16.18 -19.10
C HIS A 112 5.31 15.81 -18.91
N GLY A 113 4.57 16.56 -18.09
CA GLY A 113 3.13 16.35 -17.89
C GLY A 113 2.78 15.02 -17.21
N LEU A 114 3.69 14.46 -16.39
CA LEU A 114 3.51 13.18 -15.72
C LEU A 114 2.79 13.36 -14.38
N SER A 115 1.59 12.79 -14.28
CA SER A 115 0.82 12.74 -13.04
C SER A 115 1.47 11.83 -12.01
N MET A 116 1.57 12.28 -10.75
CA MET A 116 1.94 11.43 -9.62
C MET A 116 0.69 10.90 -8.92
N THR A 117 0.71 9.62 -8.57
CA THR A 117 -0.36 8.99 -7.77
C THR A 117 0.09 8.64 -6.35
N ARG A 118 1.39 8.71 -6.06
CA ARG A 118 1.94 8.52 -4.73
C ARG A 118 3.29 9.20 -4.60
N ILE A 119 3.53 9.80 -3.43
CA ILE A 119 4.86 10.18 -2.98
C ILE A 119 5.01 9.82 -1.51
N GLU A 120 6.10 9.15 -1.15
CA GLU A 120 6.42 8.81 0.23
C GLU A 120 7.91 8.97 0.48
N SER A 121 8.26 9.72 1.54
CA SER A 121 9.65 9.89 1.95
C SER A 121 10.00 8.92 3.08
N ARG A 122 11.22 8.38 3.03
CA ARG A 122 11.81 7.58 4.11
C ARG A 122 13.25 8.05 4.38
N PRO A 123 13.70 8.06 5.64
CA PRO A 123 15.11 8.33 5.93
C PRO A 123 15.98 7.22 5.34
N ALA A 124 17.07 7.60 4.65
CA ALA A 124 18.02 6.65 4.11
C ALA A 124 18.78 5.95 5.26
N ARG A 125 18.99 4.63 5.15
CA ARG A 125 19.77 3.85 6.13
C ARG A 125 21.27 4.10 6.03
N THR A 126 21.75 4.64 4.92
CA THR A 126 23.16 4.82 4.58
C THR A 126 23.43 6.30 4.30
N GLY A 127 24.13 6.97 5.21
CA GLY A 127 24.47 8.40 5.10
C GLY A 127 23.63 9.29 6.02
N ARG A 128 24.30 10.21 6.73
CA ARG A 128 23.62 11.22 7.57
C ARG A 128 22.78 12.12 6.66
N TRP A 129 21.49 12.28 6.98
CA TRP A 129 20.57 13.25 6.36
C TRP A 129 20.24 13.03 4.87
N GLN A 130 20.25 11.81 4.35
CA GLN A 130 19.70 11.54 3.02
C GLN A 130 18.27 11.01 3.11
N TYR A 131 17.41 11.44 2.19
CA TYR A 131 16.05 10.91 2.05
C TYR A 131 15.95 10.10 0.77
N VAL A 132 15.18 9.03 0.83
CA VAL A 132 14.69 8.32 -0.35
C VAL A 132 13.20 8.58 -0.52
N PHE A 133 12.79 8.75 -1.77
CA PHE A 133 11.42 9.02 -2.17
C PHE A 133 10.92 7.84 -3.01
N PHE A 134 9.84 7.23 -2.57
CA PHE A 134 9.06 6.30 -3.38
C PHE A 134 7.99 7.09 -4.11
N ILE A 135 8.03 7.09 -5.43
CA ILE A 135 7.09 7.85 -6.27
C ILE A 135 6.42 6.90 -7.26
N ASP A 136 5.11 6.96 -7.35
CA ASP A 136 4.35 6.30 -8.42
C ASP A 136 3.86 7.37 -9.40
N ILE A 137 4.23 7.23 -10.67
CA ILE A 137 3.77 8.09 -11.77
C ILE A 137 2.85 7.34 -12.71
N GLU A 138 1.96 8.06 -13.40
CA GLU A 138 1.21 7.52 -14.52
C GLU A 138 2.11 7.43 -15.77
N GLY A 139 1.96 6.34 -16.52
CA GLY A 139 2.76 6.04 -17.71
C GLY A 139 3.67 4.83 -17.54
N HIS A 140 4.06 4.24 -18.67
CA HIS A 140 4.97 3.11 -18.78
C HIS A 140 6.41 3.60 -19.02
N LEU A 141 7.42 2.81 -18.62
CA LEU A 141 8.84 3.05 -18.88
C LEU A 141 9.20 3.22 -20.38
N HIS A 142 8.32 2.77 -21.27
CA HIS A 142 8.51 2.85 -22.73
C HIS A 142 7.82 4.08 -23.34
N ASP A 143 7.06 4.84 -22.55
CA ASP A 143 6.41 6.04 -23.02
C ASP A 143 7.45 7.17 -23.13
N ALA A 144 7.43 7.91 -24.24
CA ALA A 144 8.41 8.96 -24.49
C ALA A 144 8.47 10.02 -23.36
N PRO A 145 7.35 10.53 -22.81
CA PRO A 145 7.40 11.48 -21.68
C PRO A 145 8.07 10.91 -20.43
N VAL A 146 7.85 9.61 -20.14
CA VAL A 146 8.49 8.92 -19.01
C VAL A 146 9.99 8.79 -19.23
N GLN A 147 10.41 8.40 -20.43
CA GLN A 147 11.84 8.27 -20.76
C GLN A 147 12.59 9.60 -20.68
N GLN A 148 11.97 10.68 -21.19
CA GLN A 148 12.55 12.03 -21.14
C GLN A 148 12.68 12.52 -19.69
N ALA A 149 11.63 12.37 -18.88
CA ALA A 149 11.66 12.73 -17.46
C ALA A 149 12.71 11.91 -16.69
N LEU A 150 12.85 10.61 -16.97
CA LEU A 150 13.89 9.77 -16.35
C LEU A 150 15.31 10.18 -16.74
N GLY A 151 15.52 10.71 -17.95
CA GLY A 151 16.78 11.29 -18.38
C GLY A 151 17.17 12.46 -17.47
N GLU A 152 16.29 13.45 -17.36
CA GLU A 152 16.50 14.64 -16.51
C GLU A 152 16.61 14.29 -15.02
N LEU A 153 15.80 13.35 -14.53
CA LEU A 153 15.85 12.90 -13.14
C LEU A 153 17.22 12.32 -12.76
N ARG A 154 17.87 11.59 -13.66
CA ARG A 154 19.21 11.02 -13.41
C ARG A 154 20.29 12.08 -13.27
N GLU A 155 20.09 13.28 -13.82
CA GLU A 155 21.02 14.39 -13.71
C GLU A 155 20.89 15.13 -12.37
N VAL A 156 19.68 15.16 -11.80
CA VAL A 156 19.39 15.95 -10.58
C VAL A 156 19.31 15.12 -9.30
N THR A 157 19.38 13.79 -9.39
CA THR A 157 19.28 12.86 -8.26
C THR A 157 20.59 12.13 -8.00
N THR A 158 20.84 11.77 -6.74
CA THR A 158 21.96 10.90 -6.35
C THR A 158 21.63 9.42 -6.55
N LEU A 159 20.34 9.09 -6.63
CA LEU A 159 19.82 7.77 -6.94
C LEU A 159 18.56 7.94 -7.77
N CYS A 160 18.50 7.27 -8.91
CA CYS A 160 17.28 7.12 -9.71
C CYS A 160 17.14 5.66 -10.11
N LYS A 161 16.19 4.95 -9.49
CA LYS A 161 15.92 3.54 -9.79
C LYS A 161 14.46 3.37 -10.19
N VAL A 162 14.24 2.79 -11.36
CA VAL A 162 12.93 2.29 -11.78
C VAL A 162 12.71 0.95 -11.07
N LEU A 163 11.61 0.85 -10.32
CA LEU A 163 11.21 -0.38 -9.61
C LEU A 163 10.33 -1.28 -10.47
N GLY A 164 9.70 -0.71 -11.50
CA GLY A 164 8.92 -1.42 -12.51
C GLY A 164 7.78 -0.56 -13.04
N SER A 165 7.33 -0.89 -14.24
CA SER A 165 6.04 -0.44 -14.79
C SER A 165 5.02 -1.56 -14.67
N TYR A 166 3.75 -1.24 -14.49
CA TYR A 166 2.69 -2.23 -14.35
C TYR A 166 1.32 -1.64 -14.66
N PRO A 167 0.34 -2.47 -15.08
CA PRO A 167 -1.01 -2.01 -15.35
C PRO A 167 -1.66 -1.35 -14.12
N ARG A 168 -2.36 -0.25 -14.34
CA ARG A 168 -3.18 0.40 -13.32
C ARG A 168 -4.42 -0.46 -13.02
N VAL A 169 -4.73 -0.63 -11.73
CA VAL A 169 -5.97 -1.31 -11.32
C VAL A 169 -7.16 -0.39 -11.54
N ALA A 170 -8.28 -0.93 -12.02
CA ALA A 170 -9.53 -0.16 -12.12
C ALA A 170 -9.97 0.33 -10.73
N GLY A 171 -10.30 1.62 -10.60
CA GLY A 171 -10.67 2.26 -9.32
C GLY A 171 -9.52 3.02 -8.63
N ASP A 172 -8.29 2.89 -9.14
CA ASP A 172 -7.12 3.65 -8.69
C ASP A 172 -7.18 5.09 -9.28
N SER A 173 -8.18 5.85 -8.83
CA SER A 173 -8.30 7.30 -9.06
C SER A 173 -7.73 7.97 -7.82
N ALA A 174 -6.80 8.90 -8.03
CA ALA A 174 -6.15 9.67 -6.96
C ALA A 174 -7.18 10.40 -6.07
#